data_AF-A0A8T7ETE1-F1
#
_entry.id   AF-A0A8T7ETE1-F1
#
_cell.length_a   1.000
_cell.length_b   1.000
_cell.length_c   1.000
_cell.angle_alpha   90.00
_cell.angle_beta   90.00
_cell.angle_gamma   90.00
#
_symmetry.space_group_name_H-M   'P 1'
#
loop_
_entity.id
_entity.type
_entity.pdbx_description
1 polymer ?
#
loop_
_entity_poly.entity_id
_entity_poly.type
_entity_poly.pdbx_seq_one_letter_code
_entity_poly.pdbx_strand_id
1 'polypeptide(L)'
;MSAHAVVAHAELYAGLVEFGVGIIPAGGGCKELLRRVVSPVADRGANVLEPLQSVFTTIATAKVSESAKQARELGFLRKTDKIVMNKAHLIGEAKQYALGMAKTFQPKDVGMIWAAGRDAYAALNLGIAGFVESGVATEYDGFIARKLAYVLTGGAISQPGWVHPQVILDLERKAMMEADYGAEDAGNA
;
A
#
# COMPACT_ATOMS: atom_id res chain seq x y z
N MET A 1 -2.10 8.06 4.09
CA MET A 1 -1.17 8.56 3.04
C MET A 1 -1.82 9.60 2.10
N SER A 2 -2.82 10.36 2.54
CA SER A 2 -3.70 11.14 1.64
C SER A 2 -3.41 12.64 1.56
N ALA A 3 -2.35 13.11 2.23
CA ALA A 3 -2.00 14.53 2.24
C ALA A 3 -1.47 15.02 0.88
N HIS A 4 -1.79 16.27 0.51
CA HIS A 4 -1.30 16.91 -0.72
C HIS A 4 0.24 16.99 -0.79
N ALA A 5 0.88 17.19 0.35
CA ALA A 5 2.31 17.04 0.60
C ALA A 5 2.57 16.53 2.02
N VAL A 6 3.72 15.93 2.23
CA VAL A 6 4.24 15.55 3.54
C VAL A 6 5.57 16.29 3.77
N VAL A 7 5.75 16.79 4.98
CA VAL A 7 7.04 17.25 5.50
C VAL A 7 7.41 16.30 6.64
N ALA A 8 8.43 15.48 6.41
CA ALA A 8 8.83 14.41 7.32
C ALA A 8 10.17 14.73 7.99
N HIS A 9 10.33 14.29 9.24
CA HIS A 9 11.64 14.28 9.89
C HIS A 9 12.52 13.16 9.30
N ALA A 10 13.84 13.34 9.28
CA ALA A 10 14.78 12.35 8.74
C ALA A 10 14.63 10.95 9.38
N GLU A 11 14.36 10.89 10.69
CA GLU A 11 14.16 9.65 11.46
C GLU A 11 12.69 9.19 11.49
N LEU A 12 11.96 9.34 10.37
CA LEU A 12 10.58 8.87 10.27
C LEU A 12 10.51 7.33 10.30
N TYR A 13 9.68 6.82 11.20
CA TYR A 13 9.18 5.45 11.16
C TYR A 13 7.78 5.43 10.55
N ALA A 14 7.61 4.75 9.42
CA ALA A 14 6.34 4.64 8.69
C ALA A 14 6.15 3.23 8.15
N GLY A 15 4.94 2.69 8.30
CA GLY A 15 4.58 1.35 7.86
C GLY A 15 3.07 1.18 7.82
N LEU A 16 2.62 0.11 7.16
CA LEU A 16 1.26 -0.41 7.29
C LEU A 16 1.34 -1.68 8.13
N VAL A 17 1.05 -1.55 9.41
CA VAL A 17 1.31 -2.58 10.44
C VAL A 17 0.10 -3.47 10.72
N GLU A 18 -1.04 -3.14 10.11
CA GLU A 18 -2.32 -3.83 10.25
C GLU A 18 -2.20 -5.35 10.02
N PHE A 19 -1.38 -5.76 9.06
CA PHE A 19 -1.17 -7.19 8.77
C PHE A 19 -0.58 -7.95 9.96
N GLY A 20 0.28 -7.29 10.75
CA GLY A 20 0.91 -7.89 11.93
C GLY A 20 -0.07 -8.22 13.05
N VAL A 21 -1.32 -7.73 12.99
CA VAL A 21 -2.40 -8.09 13.91
C VAL A 21 -3.55 -8.84 13.21
N GLY A 22 -3.30 -9.35 12.00
CA GLY A 22 -4.24 -10.23 11.30
C GLY A 22 -5.31 -9.51 10.47
N ILE A 23 -5.10 -8.24 10.11
CA ILE A 23 -6.07 -7.45 9.34
C ILE A 23 -5.42 -6.68 8.17
N ILE A 24 -6.20 -6.19 7.21
CA ILE A 24 -5.68 -5.53 5.99
C ILE A 24 -5.78 -4.01 6.12
N PRO A 25 -4.75 -3.23 5.74
CA PRO A 25 -4.85 -1.76 5.74
C PRO A 25 -6.05 -1.26 4.92
N ALA A 26 -7.00 -0.59 5.59
CA ALA A 26 -8.24 -0.11 4.97
C ALA A 26 -8.41 1.42 4.96
N GLY A 27 -7.33 2.15 5.29
CA GLY A 27 -7.28 3.62 5.28
C GLY A 27 -6.80 4.24 3.96
N GLY A 28 -6.86 3.51 2.84
CA GLY A 28 -6.31 3.92 1.54
C GLY A 28 -4.82 3.62 1.35
N GLY A 29 -4.21 2.83 2.25
CA GLY A 29 -2.79 2.50 2.23
C GLY A 29 -2.40 1.66 1.00
N CYS A 30 -3.16 0.61 0.70
CA CYS A 30 -2.91 -0.26 -0.45
C CYS A 30 -3.06 0.53 -1.75
N LYS A 31 -4.16 1.29 -1.88
CA LYS A 31 -4.43 2.20 -3.00
C LYS A 31 -3.32 3.23 -3.20
N GLU A 32 -2.78 3.81 -2.13
CA GLU A 32 -1.69 4.79 -2.23
C GLU A 32 -0.36 4.14 -2.65
N LEU A 33 -0.05 2.93 -2.19
CA LEU A 33 1.16 2.22 -2.63
C LEU A 33 1.05 1.77 -4.09
N LEU A 34 -0.10 1.24 -4.52
CA LEU A 34 -0.35 0.96 -5.94
C LEU A 34 -0.18 2.20 -6.81
N ARG A 35 -0.69 3.36 -6.37
CA ARG A 35 -0.55 4.63 -7.08
C ARG A 35 0.90 5.09 -7.24
N ARG A 36 1.73 4.85 -6.22
CA ARG A 36 3.08 5.41 -6.12
C ARG A 36 4.17 4.48 -6.67
N VAL A 37 3.94 3.18 -6.60
CA VAL A 37 4.95 2.16 -6.93
C VAL A 37 4.57 1.42 -8.22
N VAL A 38 3.32 0.96 -8.34
CA VAL A 38 2.88 0.09 -9.45
C VAL A 38 2.41 0.88 -10.66
N SER A 39 1.50 1.83 -10.46
CA SER A 39 0.87 2.61 -11.54
C SER A 39 1.88 3.35 -12.42
N PRO A 40 2.96 3.96 -11.89
CA PRO A 40 3.96 4.60 -12.74
C PRO A 40 4.74 3.63 -13.61
N VAL A 41 4.86 2.35 -13.21
CA VAL A 41 5.52 1.31 -14.01
C VAL A 41 4.61 0.87 -15.16
N ALA A 42 3.31 0.70 -14.88
CA ALA A 42 2.29 0.42 -15.88
C ALA A 42 2.18 1.54 -16.93
N ASP A 43 2.23 2.80 -16.50
CA ASP A 43 2.18 3.98 -17.37
C ASP A 43 3.33 4.01 -18.40
N ARG A 44 4.47 3.39 -18.07
CA ARG A 44 5.60 3.20 -18.98
C ARG A 44 5.49 1.94 -19.86
N GLY A 45 4.39 1.20 -19.77
CA GLY A 45 4.18 -0.06 -20.50
C GLY A 45 5.08 -1.22 -20.03
N ALA A 46 5.63 -1.14 -18.82
CA ALA A 46 6.53 -2.15 -18.28
C ALA A 46 5.79 -3.19 -17.41
N ASN A 47 6.41 -4.35 -17.19
CA ASN A 47 5.86 -5.40 -16.34
C ASN A 47 5.74 -4.92 -14.89
N VAL A 48 4.55 -5.07 -14.32
CA VAL A 48 4.21 -4.61 -12.97
C VAL A 48 4.34 -5.67 -11.88
N LEU A 49 4.66 -6.92 -12.22
CA LEU A 49 4.65 -8.02 -11.24
C LEU A 49 5.68 -7.81 -10.12
N GLU A 50 6.90 -7.41 -10.45
CA GLU A 50 7.95 -7.15 -9.46
C GLU A 50 7.59 -5.99 -8.49
N PRO A 51 7.20 -4.79 -8.94
CA PRO A 51 6.78 -3.73 -8.02
C PRO A 51 5.52 -4.09 -7.23
N LEU A 52 4.60 -4.89 -7.81
CA LEU A 52 3.44 -5.40 -7.10
C LEU A 52 3.84 -6.36 -5.97
N GLN A 53 4.76 -7.29 -6.24
CA GLN A 53 5.34 -8.19 -5.24
C GLN A 53 6.06 -7.40 -4.14
N SER A 54 6.80 -6.35 -4.49
CA SER A 54 7.44 -5.47 -3.50
C SER A 54 6.42 -4.79 -2.59
N VAL A 55 5.32 -4.26 -3.13
CA VAL A 55 4.21 -3.69 -2.34
C VAL A 55 3.56 -4.75 -1.47
N PHE A 56 3.25 -5.92 -2.03
CA PHE A 56 2.66 -7.04 -1.31
C PHE A 56 3.53 -7.45 -0.11
N THR A 57 4.82 -7.71 -0.33
CA THR A 57 5.76 -8.11 0.72
C THR A 57 5.91 -7.02 1.77
N THR A 58 5.95 -5.75 1.38
CA THR A 58 6.03 -4.62 2.32
C THR A 58 4.86 -4.64 3.31
N ILE A 59 3.64 -4.91 2.84
CA ILE A 59 2.44 -4.94 3.68
C ILE A 59 2.34 -6.26 4.45
N ALA A 60 2.52 -7.40 3.77
CA ALA A 60 2.39 -8.74 4.35
C ALA A 60 3.41 -9.03 5.45
N THR A 61 4.56 -8.34 5.43
CA THR A 61 5.58 -8.44 6.48
C THR A 61 5.51 -7.30 7.50
N ALA A 62 4.47 -6.45 7.41
CA ALA A 62 4.32 -5.25 8.23
C ALA A 62 5.58 -4.38 8.30
N LYS A 63 6.29 -4.22 7.16
CA LYS A 63 7.59 -3.55 7.12
C LYS A 63 7.44 -2.08 7.48
N VAL A 64 8.20 -1.66 8.49
CA VAL A 64 8.34 -0.26 8.92
C VAL A 64 9.66 0.30 8.40
N SER A 65 9.62 1.52 7.86
CA SER A 65 10.82 2.27 7.51
C SER A 65 11.56 2.73 8.77
N GLU A 66 12.88 2.82 8.73
CA GLU A 66 13.73 3.33 9.81
C GLU A 66 14.23 4.76 9.52
N SER A 67 13.89 5.30 8.35
CA SER A 67 14.15 6.69 7.98
C SER A 67 13.16 7.20 6.95
N ALA A 68 13.04 8.52 6.83
CA ALA A 68 12.25 9.14 5.76
C ALA A 68 12.81 8.84 4.36
N LYS A 69 14.11 8.56 4.24
CA LYS A 69 14.71 8.12 2.97
C LYS A 69 14.17 6.75 2.58
N GLN A 70 14.23 5.79 3.50
CA GLN A 70 13.68 4.45 3.27
C GLN A 70 12.15 4.49 3.08
N ALA A 71 11.44 5.36 3.80
CA ALA A 71 10.01 5.57 3.61
C ALA A 71 9.66 6.02 2.18
N ARG A 72 10.57 6.76 1.50
CA ARG A 72 10.40 7.08 0.06
C ARG A 72 10.63 5.87 -0.83
N GLU A 73 11.63 5.04 -0.51
CA GLU A 73 11.95 3.83 -1.26
C GLU A 73 10.79 2.81 -1.19
N LEU A 74 10.17 2.67 -0.01
CA LEU A 74 8.98 1.84 0.21
C LEU A 74 7.68 2.46 -0.31
N GLY A 75 7.70 3.71 -0.79
CA GLY A 75 6.52 4.41 -1.34
C GLY A 75 5.60 5.10 -0.31
N PHE A 76 5.90 5.04 0.99
CA PHE A 76 5.17 5.77 2.04
C PHE A 76 5.31 7.29 1.91
N LEU A 77 6.44 7.76 1.39
CA LEU A 77 6.67 9.14 0.99
C LEU A 77 6.87 9.25 -0.52
N ARG A 78 6.44 10.35 -1.12
CA ARG A 78 6.76 10.70 -2.51
C ARG A 78 8.17 11.28 -2.59
N LYS A 79 8.77 11.20 -3.78
CA LYS A 79 10.04 11.89 -4.08
C LYS A 79 9.97 13.41 -3.82
N THR A 80 8.79 14.00 -3.97
CA THR A 80 8.53 15.44 -3.79
C THR A 80 8.23 15.85 -2.35
N ASP A 81 7.96 14.90 -1.45
CA ASP A 81 7.69 15.22 -0.04
C ASP A 81 8.98 15.73 0.63
N LYS A 82 8.93 16.72 1.51
CA LYS A 82 10.13 17.34 2.10
C LYS A 82 10.69 16.50 3.26
N ILE A 83 12.01 16.37 3.34
CA ILE A 83 12.69 15.79 4.51
C ILE A 83 13.39 16.91 5.27
N VAL A 84 13.15 16.99 6.57
CA VAL A 84 13.76 17.95 7.49
C VAL A 84 14.71 17.20 8.41
N MET A 85 15.96 17.64 8.46
CA MET A 85 17.01 17.00 9.28
C MET A 85 16.89 17.35 10.77
N ASN A 86 16.51 18.59 11.09
CA ASN A 86 16.40 19.05 12.47
C ASN A 86 14.93 19.05 12.91
N LYS A 87 14.59 18.18 13.88
CA LYS A 87 13.24 18.08 14.46
C LYS A 87 12.70 19.43 14.96
N ALA A 88 13.54 20.31 15.49
CA ALA A 88 13.13 21.64 15.97
C ALA A 88 12.53 22.52 14.84
N HIS A 89 12.94 22.30 13.59
CA HIS A 89 12.45 23.06 12.44
C HIS A 89 11.20 22.44 11.79
N LEU A 90 10.83 21.21 12.14
CA LEU A 90 9.83 20.43 11.42
C LEU A 90 8.49 21.17 11.24
N ILE A 91 7.93 21.72 12.33
CA ILE A 91 6.64 22.42 12.29
C ILE A 91 6.75 23.74 11.53
N GLY A 92 7.85 24.48 11.71
CA GLY A 92 8.09 25.74 10.99
C GLY A 92 8.19 25.52 9.48
N GLU A 93 8.94 24.50 9.09
CA GLU A 93 9.10 24.07 7.70
C GLU A 93 7.78 23.58 7.11
N ALA A 94 7.00 22.79 7.85
CA ALA A 94 5.67 22.33 7.42
C ALA A 94 4.71 23.50 7.19
N LYS A 95 4.70 24.49 8.09
CA LYS A 95 3.88 25.71 7.95
C LYS A 95 4.30 26.52 6.72
N GLN A 96 5.60 26.76 6.54
CA GLN A 96 6.10 27.48 5.37
C GLN A 96 5.78 26.75 4.07
N TYR A 97 5.91 25.43 4.04
CA TYR A 97 5.57 24.60 2.88
C TYR A 97 4.08 24.68 2.55
N ALA A 98 3.20 24.61 3.56
CA ALA A 98 1.75 24.74 3.38
C ALA A 98 1.34 26.14 2.89
N LEU A 99 1.89 27.21 3.48
CA LEU A 99 1.65 28.59 3.04
C LEU A 99 2.15 28.84 1.61
N GLY A 100 3.29 28.25 1.24
CA GLY A 100 3.81 28.29 -0.12
C GLY A 100 2.87 27.61 -1.10
N MET A 101 2.40 26.40 -0.77
CA MET A 101 1.45 25.65 -1.59
C MET A 101 0.11 26.39 -1.74
N ALA A 102 -0.41 27.00 -0.68
CA ALA A 102 -1.69 27.69 -0.71
C ALA A 102 -1.77 28.81 -1.76
N LYS A 103 -0.63 29.43 -2.12
CA LYS A 103 -0.58 30.49 -3.14
C LYS A 103 -0.84 29.99 -4.56
N THR A 104 -0.55 28.73 -4.84
CA THR A 104 -0.63 28.14 -6.18
C THR A 104 -1.43 26.84 -6.18
N PHE A 105 -2.19 26.58 -5.12
CA PHE A 105 -2.87 25.32 -4.92
C PHE A 105 -3.92 25.10 -6.01
N GLN A 106 -3.81 23.96 -6.67
CA GLN A 106 -4.86 23.43 -7.52
C GLN A 106 -5.17 22.01 -7.02
N PRO A 107 -6.46 21.65 -6.89
CA PRO A 107 -6.84 20.27 -6.62
C PRO A 107 -6.17 19.34 -7.64
N LYS A 108 -5.47 18.31 -7.15
CA LYS A 108 -4.88 17.31 -8.03
C LYS A 108 -5.98 16.38 -8.53
N ASP A 109 -5.94 16.04 -9.80
CA ASP A 109 -6.72 14.92 -10.31
C ASP A 109 -6.36 13.66 -9.49
N VAL A 110 -7.39 12.93 -9.07
CA VAL A 110 -7.25 11.72 -8.25
C VAL A 110 -6.47 10.66 -9.04
N GLY A 111 -6.57 10.71 -10.38
CA GLY A 111 -5.90 9.80 -11.32
C GLY A 111 -6.44 8.38 -11.24
N MET A 112 -6.23 7.60 -12.31
CA MET A 112 -6.57 6.17 -12.29
C MET A 112 -5.48 5.35 -11.59
N ILE A 113 -5.86 4.15 -11.12
CA ILE A 113 -4.93 3.18 -10.51
C ILE A 113 -4.83 1.96 -11.41
N TRP A 114 -3.62 1.43 -11.56
CA TRP A 114 -3.44 0.18 -12.30
C TRP A 114 -3.91 -1.02 -11.47
N ALA A 115 -4.84 -1.80 -12.04
CA ALA A 115 -5.24 -3.10 -11.54
C ALA A 115 -4.55 -4.19 -12.37
N ALA A 116 -3.73 -5.01 -11.71
CA ALA A 116 -2.91 -6.02 -12.38
C ALA A 116 -3.68 -7.28 -12.79
N GLY A 117 -4.91 -7.47 -12.30
CA GLY A 117 -5.81 -8.54 -12.74
C GLY A 117 -5.44 -9.95 -12.26
N ARG A 118 -6.18 -10.93 -12.80
CA ARG A 118 -6.19 -12.32 -12.32
C ARG A 118 -4.85 -13.05 -12.44
N ASP A 119 -4.04 -12.73 -13.45
CA ASP A 119 -2.77 -13.45 -13.68
C ASP A 119 -1.74 -13.05 -12.60
N ALA A 120 -1.67 -11.77 -12.26
CA ALA A 120 -0.87 -11.29 -11.14
C ALA A 120 -1.39 -11.81 -9.79
N TYR A 121 -2.72 -11.95 -9.64
CA TYR A 121 -3.32 -12.56 -8.46
C TYR A 121 -2.92 -14.03 -8.30
N ALA A 122 -2.97 -14.81 -9.37
CA ALA A 122 -2.52 -16.20 -9.36
C ALA A 122 -1.03 -16.32 -9.01
N ALA A 123 -0.19 -15.44 -9.56
CA ALA A 123 1.24 -15.41 -9.25
C ALA A 123 1.51 -15.11 -7.76
N LEU A 124 0.80 -14.15 -7.16
CA LEU A 124 0.91 -13.88 -5.72
C LEU A 124 0.41 -15.07 -4.89
N ASN A 125 -0.70 -15.70 -5.26
CA ASN A 125 -1.24 -16.86 -4.56
C ASN A 125 -0.29 -18.06 -4.58
N LEU A 126 0.45 -18.27 -5.66
CA LEU A 126 1.48 -19.30 -5.71
C LEU A 126 2.59 -19.06 -4.68
N GLY A 127 3.05 -17.81 -4.56
CA GLY A 127 4.02 -17.42 -3.53
C GLY A 127 3.47 -17.62 -2.11
N ILE A 128 2.22 -17.21 -1.87
CA ILE A 128 1.53 -17.40 -0.59
C ILE A 128 1.44 -18.89 -0.22
N ALA A 129 1.03 -19.74 -1.17
CA ALA A 129 0.93 -21.18 -0.94
C ALA A 129 2.29 -21.77 -0.55
N GLY A 130 3.37 -21.37 -1.23
CA GLY A 130 4.72 -21.81 -0.88
C GLY A 130 5.15 -21.42 0.54
N PHE A 131 4.81 -20.21 1.01
CA PHE A 131 5.10 -19.79 2.38
C PHE A 131 4.32 -20.57 3.44
N VAL A 132 3.07 -20.93 3.15
CA VAL A 132 2.26 -21.77 4.04
C VAL A 132 2.78 -23.20 4.07
N GLU A 133 3.05 -23.79 2.91
CA GLU A 133 3.54 -25.17 2.78
C GLU A 133 4.92 -25.37 3.43
N SER A 134 5.78 -24.35 3.36
CA SER A 134 7.09 -24.36 4.02
C SER A 134 7.05 -24.09 5.52
N GLY A 135 5.88 -23.80 6.10
CA GLY A 135 5.71 -23.50 7.52
C GLY A 135 6.22 -22.11 7.94
N VAL A 136 6.55 -21.24 6.97
CA VAL A 136 6.96 -19.85 7.23
C VAL A 136 5.77 -18.97 7.60
N ALA A 137 4.59 -19.28 7.07
CA ALA A 137 3.33 -18.60 7.36
C ALA A 137 2.28 -19.62 7.83
N THR A 138 1.40 -19.21 8.76
CA THR A 138 0.26 -20.03 9.17
C THR A 138 -0.83 -20.06 8.09
N GLU A 139 -1.80 -20.97 8.21
CA GLU A 139 -2.96 -20.97 7.31
C GLU A 139 -3.75 -19.66 7.37
N TYR A 140 -3.85 -19.07 8.56
CA TYR A 140 -4.51 -17.78 8.78
C TYR A 140 -3.72 -16.63 8.13
N ASP A 141 -2.39 -16.59 8.27
CA ASP A 141 -1.55 -15.63 7.53
C ASP A 141 -1.78 -15.76 6.02
N GLY A 142 -1.87 -17.00 5.52
CA GLY A 142 -2.21 -17.29 4.12
C GLY A 142 -3.60 -16.78 3.72
N PHE A 143 -4.60 -16.90 4.60
CA PHE A 143 -5.95 -16.38 4.37
C PHE A 143 -5.94 -14.85 4.20
N ILE A 144 -5.32 -14.13 5.14
CA ILE A 144 -5.21 -12.66 5.08
C ILE A 144 -4.35 -12.23 3.89
N ALA A 145 -3.26 -12.93 3.61
CA ALA A 145 -2.40 -12.69 2.45
C ALA A 145 -3.16 -12.81 1.12
N ARG A 146 -4.04 -13.81 0.96
CA ARG A 146 -4.86 -13.96 -0.26
C ARG A 146 -5.84 -12.80 -0.42
N LYS A 147 -6.41 -12.29 0.67
CA LYS A 147 -7.28 -11.11 0.65
C LYS A 147 -6.49 -9.86 0.27
N LEU A 148 -5.28 -9.68 0.82
CA LEU A 148 -4.39 -8.59 0.45
C LEU A 148 -4.00 -8.64 -1.04
N ALA A 149 -3.64 -9.82 -1.55
CA ALA A 149 -3.33 -10.02 -2.96
C ALA A 149 -4.53 -9.68 -3.87
N TYR A 150 -5.74 -10.01 -3.43
CA TYR A 150 -6.98 -9.67 -4.15
C TYR A 150 -7.18 -8.15 -4.23
N VAL A 151 -6.98 -7.43 -3.13
CA VAL A 151 -7.03 -5.96 -3.11
C VAL A 151 -5.97 -5.35 -4.03
N LEU A 152 -4.72 -5.78 -3.90
CA LEU A 152 -3.59 -5.20 -4.64
C LEU A 152 -3.65 -5.46 -6.15
N THR A 153 -4.36 -6.49 -6.58
CA THR A 153 -4.56 -6.81 -8.01
C THR A 153 -5.81 -6.16 -8.59
N GLY A 154 -6.54 -5.36 -7.79
CA GLY A 154 -7.76 -4.69 -8.20
C GLY A 154 -8.96 -5.63 -8.29
N GLY A 155 -9.01 -6.66 -7.45
CA GLY A 155 -10.12 -7.61 -7.39
C GLY A 155 -10.03 -8.73 -8.43
N ALA A 156 -8.81 -9.10 -8.84
CA ALA A 156 -8.57 -10.15 -9.82
C ALA A 156 -9.41 -10.02 -11.11
N ILE A 157 -9.54 -8.80 -11.63
CA ILE A 157 -10.22 -8.52 -12.90
C ILE A 157 -9.64 -9.38 -14.04
N SER A 158 -10.48 -9.68 -15.04
CA SER A 158 -10.15 -10.63 -16.10
C SER A 158 -8.88 -10.28 -16.89
N GLN A 159 -8.64 -8.99 -17.09
CA GLN A 159 -7.45 -8.45 -17.75
C GLN A 159 -6.93 -7.22 -17.00
N PRO A 160 -5.62 -6.95 -17.01
CA PRO A 160 -5.06 -5.75 -16.41
C PRO A 160 -5.62 -4.47 -17.02
N GLY A 161 -5.81 -3.42 -16.22
CA GLY A 161 -6.34 -2.15 -16.70
C GLY A 161 -6.37 -1.03 -15.68
N TRP A 162 -6.66 0.18 -16.15
CA TRP A 162 -6.82 1.36 -15.31
C TRP A 162 -8.21 1.41 -14.69
N VAL A 163 -8.28 1.50 -13.37
CA VAL A 163 -9.54 1.56 -12.61
C VAL A 163 -9.63 2.85 -11.79
N HIS A 164 -10.85 3.26 -11.50
CA HIS A 164 -11.09 4.38 -10.60
C HIS A 164 -10.57 4.04 -9.17
N PRO A 165 -9.91 4.97 -8.45
CA PRO A 165 -9.37 4.72 -7.11
C PRO A 165 -10.38 4.15 -6.10
N GLN A 166 -11.65 4.49 -6.26
CA GLN A 166 -12.74 3.98 -5.42
C GLN A 166 -12.84 2.44 -5.46
N VAL A 167 -12.50 1.81 -6.58
CA VAL A 167 -12.50 0.33 -6.68
C VAL A 167 -11.57 -0.28 -5.64
N ILE A 168 -10.35 0.26 -5.49
CA ILE A 168 -9.39 -0.25 -4.52
C ILE A 168 -9.84 0.06 -3.08
N LEU A 169 -10.42 1.23 -2.83
CA LEU A 169 -10.94 1.61 -1.51
C LEU A 169 -12.09 0.70 -1.06
N ASP A 170 -12.99 0.34 -1.98
CA ASP A 170 -14.10 -0.56 -1.69
C ASP A 170 -13.60 -1.99 -1.41
N LEU A 171 -12.58 -2.43 -2.14
CA LEU A 171 -11.91 -3.71 -1.91
C LEU A 171 -11.17 -3.74 -0.57
N GLU A 172 -10.43 -2.69 -0.23
CA GLU A 172 -9.77 -2.53 1.07
C GLU A 172 -10.78 -2.66 2.22
N ARG A 173 -11.89 -1.91 2.15
CA ARG A 173 -12.96 -1.94 3.16
C ARG A 173 -13.57 -3.33 3.29
N LYS A 174 -13.89 -3.97 2.15
CA LYS A 174 -14.49 -5.31 2.14
C LYS A 174 -13.54 -6.34 2.74
N ALA A 175 -12.28 -6.33 2.32
CA ALA A 175 -11.27 -7.28 2.78
C ALA A 175 -10.99 -7.14 4.28
N MET A 176 -11.00 -5.92 4.81
CA MET A 176 -10.90 -5.66 6.25
C MET A 176 -12.07 -6.25 7.04
N MET A 177 -13.32 -6.02 6.59
CA MET A 177 -14.49 -6.61 7.25
C MET A 177 -14.45 -8.14 7.23
N GLU A 178 -14.08 -8.73 6.10
CA GLU A 178 -13.97 -10.19 5.98
C GLU A 178 -12.82 -10.78 6.83
N ALA A 179 -11.74 -10.04 7.04
CA ALA A 179 -10.66 -10.44 7.93
C ALA A 179 -11.10 -10.42 9.41
N ASP A 180 -11.81 -9.37 9.80
CA ASP A 180 -12.30 -9.18 11.18
C ASP A 180 -13.34 -10.25 11.57
N TYR A 181 -14.33 -10.50 10.70
CA TYR A 181 -15.37 -11.52 10.94
C TYR A 181 -14.90 -12.95 10.64
N GLY A 182 -13.92 -13.14 9.74
CA GLY A 182 -13.40 -14.47 9.39
C GLY A 182 -12.54 -15.10 10.49
N ALA A 183 -12.07 -14.32 11.46
CA ALA A 183 -11.37 -14.82 12.64
C ALA A 183 -12.29 -15.58 13.61
N GLU A 184 -13.61 -15.31 13.62
CA GLU A 184 -14.57 -15.99 14.49
C GLU A 184 -14.89 -17.42 14.00
N ASP A 185 -14.89 -17.66 12.69
CA ASP A 185 -15.20 -18.98 12.10
C ASP A 185 -13.97 -19.91 12.04
N ALA A 186 -12.75 -19.36 11.93
CA ALA A 186 -11.52 -20.15 11.89
C ALA A 186 -11.05 -20.67 13.26
N GLY A 187 -11.60 -20.14 14.36
CA GLY A 187 -11.35 -20.64 15.72
C GLY A 187 -12.23 -21.81 16.15
N ASN A 188 -13.10 -22.30 15.26
CA ASN A 188 -14.12 -23.32 15.57
C ASN A 188 -14.11 -24.51 14.59
N ALA A 189 -13.02 -24.69 13.84
CA ALA A 189 -12.80 -25.81 12.93
C ALA A 189 -11.58 -26.64 13.35
#